data_AF-A0A9W7B1E8-F1
#
_entry.id   AF-A0A9W7B1E8-F1
#
_cell.length_a   1.000
_cell.length_b   1.000
_cell.length_c   1.000
_cell.angle_alpha   90.00
_cell.angle_beta   90.00
_cell.angle_gamma   90.00
#
_symmetry.space_group_name_H-M   'P 1'
#
loop_
_entity.id
_entity.type
_entity.pdbx_description
1 polymer ?
#
loop_
_entity_poly.entity_id
_entity_poly.type
_entity_poly.pdbx_seq_one_letter_code
_entity_poly.pdbx_strand_id
1 'polypeptide(L)'
;KRPGVDKFLSTLAQYYEIVLMSPSLAGVAEPVVMGLDPQQCIMHHLFRESLLYQDGVHMKDLTALNRPMNRIVCIDDDPTNVMQTSNLIRIKPYDNPRDRTDKSLEDLTPLLVEI
;
A
#
# COMPACT_ATOMS: atom_id res chain seq x y z
N LYS A 1 12.89 -1.13 6.18
CA LYS A 1 11.72 -2.04 6.22
C LYS A 1 10.94 -1.79 7.52
N ARG A 2 9.61 -1.61 7.46
CA ARG A 2 8.76 -1.48 8.65
C ARG A 2 8.69 -2.84 9.37
N PRO A 3 8.76 -2.91 10.71
CA PRO A 3 8.63 -4.18 11.42
C PRO A 3 7.34 -4.93 11.04
N GLY A 4 7.42 -6.26 10.92
CA GLY A 4 6.26 -7.11 10.63
C GLY A 4 5.83 -7.21 9.15
N VAL A 5 6.40 -6.41 8.23
CA VAL A 5 5.91 -6.35 6.84
C VAL A 5 5.95 -7.67 6.08
N ASP A 6 6.93 -8.55 6.32
CA ASP A 6 7.00 -9.85 5.63
C ASP A 6 5.82 -10.73 6.02
N LYS A 7 5.50 -10.74 7.32
CA LYS A 7 4.35 -11.48 7.86
C LYS A 7 3.04 -10.84 7.39
N PHE A 8 2.98 -9.51 7.37
CA PHE A 8 1.83 -8.76 6.86
C PHE A 8 1.52 -9.14 5.41
N LEU A 9 2.50 -9.05 4.50
CA LEU A 9 2.33 -9.38 3.09
C LEU A 9 1.96 -10.85 2.88
N SER A 10 2.70 -11.78 3.50
CA SER A 10 2.43 -13.22 3.34
C SER A 10 1.10 -13.66 3.97
N THR A 11 0.64 -12.99 5.03
CA THR A 11 -0.71 -13.24 5.58
C THR A 11 -1.78 -12.72 4.63
N LEU A 12 -1.68 -11.45 4.22
CA LEU A 12 -2.72 -10.83 3.38
C LEU A 12 -2.77 -11.42 1.97
N ALA A 13 -1.66 -11.92 1.41
CA ALA A 13 -1.63 -12.56 0.10
C ALA A 13 -2.52 -13.80 0.01
N GLN A 14 -2.95 -14.38 1.14
CA GLN A 14 -3.91 -15.49 1.20
C GLN A 14 -5.37 -15.02 1.01
N TYR A 15 -5.64 -13.74 1.22
CA TYR A 15 -7.00 -13.16 1.25
C TYR A 15 -7.21 -12.08 0.19
N TYR A 16 -6.14 -11.39 -0.22
CA TYR A 16 -6.19 -10.18 -1.05
C TYR A 16 -5.35 -10.30 -2.32
N GLU A 17 -5.83 -9.66 -3.38
CA GLU A 17 -4.99 -9.17 -4.46
C GLU A 17 -4.26 -7.91 -3.97
N ILE A 18 -2.95 -8.01 -3.74
CA ILE A 18 -2.16 -6.89 -3.22
C ILE A 18 -1.62 -6.04 -4.37
N VAL A 19 -2.02 -4.76 -4.39
CA VAL A 19 -1.54 -3.75 -5.34
C VAL A 19 -0.71 -2.71 -4.59
N LEU A 20 0.55 -2.55 -4.99
CA LEU A 20 1.39 -1.45 -4.52
C LEU A 20 1.13 -0.22 -5.39
N MET A 21 0.76 0.91 -4.76
CA MET A 21 0.68 2.22 -5.41
C MET A 21 1.68 3.17 -4.76
N SER A 22 2.66 3.68 -5.53
CA SER A 22 3.73 4.54 -5.03
C SER A 22 3.89 5.81 -5.88
N PRO A 23 4.07 7.00 -5.28
CA PRO A 23 4.36 8.24 -6.02
C PRO A 23 5.83 8.32 -6.49
N SER A 24 6.63 7.30 -6.24
CA SER A 24 8.02 7.21 -6.72
C SER A 24 8.06 6.73 -8.18
N LEU A 25 9.09 7.14 -8.92
CA LEU A 25 9.34 6.66 -10.28
C LEU A 25 9.70 5.17 -10.27
N ALA A 26 9.18 4.42 -11.25
CA ALA A 26 9.40 2.98 -11.36
C ALA A 26 10.89 2.61 -11.32
N GLY A 27 11.74 3.32 -12.07
CA GLY A 27 13.17 3.05 -12.19
C GLY A 27 13.96 3.14 -10.88
N VAL A 28 13.41 3.76 -9.83
CA VAL A 28 14.04 3.85 -8.50
C VAL A 28 13.34 2.95 -7.50
N ALA A 29 12.00 2.87 -7.56
CA ALA A 29 11.21 2.17 -6.55
C ALA A 29 11.18 0.66 -6.77
N GLU A 30 11.16 0.19 -8.02
CA GLU A 30 10.99 -1.23 -8.32
C GLU A 30 12.07 -2.13 -7.70
N PRO A 31 13.38 -1.80 -7.77
CA PRO A 31 14.40 -2.59 -7.07
C PRO A 31 14.20 -2.66 -5.55
N VAL A 32 13.66 -1.59 -4.94
CA VAL A 32 13.36 -1.55 -3.50
C VAL A 32 12.20 -2.49 -3.16
N VAL A 33 11.17 -2.52 -4.01
CA VAL A 33 10.01 -3.41 -3.85
C VAL A 33 10.42 -4.87 -4.02
N MET A 34 11.24 -5.19 -5.02
CA MET A 34 11.76 -6.54 -5.20
C MET A 34 12.61 -7.02 -4.00
N GLY A 35 13.39 -6.13 -3.39
CA GLY A 35 14.13 -6.45 -2.16
C GLY A 35 13.25 -6.54 -0.91
N LEU A 36 12.10 -5.85 -0.91
CA LEU A 36 11.12 -5.86 0.17
C LEU A 36 10.27 -7.14 0.15
N ASP A 37 9.85 -7.57 -1.04
CA ASP A 37 8.90 -8.65 -1.27
C ASP A 37 9.52 -9.80 -2.08
N PRO A 38 10.45 -10.58 -1.49
CA PRO A 38 11.09 -11.69 -2.17
C PRO A 38 10.14 -12.86 -2.45
N GLN A 39 8.98 -12.91 -1.78
CA GLN A 39 7.95 -13.94 -1.98
C GLN A 39 6.95 -13.56 -3.09
N GLN A 40 7.08 -12.37 -3.68
CA GLN A 40 6.19 -11.85 -4.70
C GLN A 40 4.71 -11.87 -4.26
N CYS A 41 4.47 -11.51 -3.00
CA CYS A 41 3.14 -11.34 -2.44
C CYS A 41 2.39 -10.14 -3.05
N ILE A 42 3.08 -9.16 -3.62
CA ILE A 42 2.51 -8.00 -4.30
C ILE A 42 2.32 -8.35 -5.78
N MET A 43 1.07 -8.45 -6.23
CA MET A 43 0.74 -8.88 -7.60
C MET A 43 0.93 -7.78 -8.64
N HIS A 44 0.77 -6.51 -8.24
CA HIS A 44 0.82 -5.36 -9.15
C HIS A 44 1.62 -4.21 -8.55
N HIS A 45 2.54 -3.65 -9.33
CA HIS A 45 3.30 -2.44 -8.99
C HIS A 45 2.82 -1.28 -9.86
N LEU A 46 2.20 -0.28 -9.24
CA LEU A 46 1.79 0.96 -9.86
C LEU A 46 2.64 2.09 -9.28
N PHE A 47 3.46 2.69 -10.14
CA PHE A 47 4.36 3.77 -9.77
C PHE A 47 3.80 5.12 -10.20
N ARG A 48 4.59 6.20 -10.05
CA ARG A 48 4.18 7.57 -10.38
C ARG A 48 3.49 7.69 -11.73
N GLU A 49 4.03 7.01 -12.73
CA GLU A 49 3.57 7.03 -14.12
C GLU A 49 2.14 6.46 -14.28
N SER A 50 1.65 5.70 -13.30
CA SER A 50 0.31 5.12 -13.25
C SER A 50 -0.66 5.91 -12.37
N LEU A 51 -0.20 6.94 -11.65
CA LEU A 51 -1.04 7.75 -10.78
C LEU A 51 -1.71 8.88 -11.55
N LEU A 52 -2.89 9.30 -11.11
CA LEU A 52 -3.57 10.45 -11.69
C LEU A 52 -2.82 11.72 -11.31
N TYR A 53 -2.39 12.50 -12.30
CA TYR A 53 -1.80 13.81 -12.08
C TYR A 53 -2.85 14.91 -12.22
N GLN A 54 -3.17 15.58 -11.12
CA GLN A 54 -4.16 16.65 -11.08
C GLN A 54 -3.66 17.78 -10.18
N ASP A 55 -3.77 19.03 -10.64
CA ASP A 55 -3.43 20.24 -9.88
C ASP A 55 -2.03 20.20 -9.22
N GLY A 56 -1.06 19.59 -9.92
CA GLY A 56 0.32 19.51 -9.44
C GLY A 56 0.63 18.29 -8.56
N VAL A 57 -0.38 17.48 -8.22
CA VAL A 57 -0.27 16.36 -7.27
C VAL A 57 -0.54 15.04 -7.98
N HIS A 58 0.20 13.99 -7.58
CA HIS A 58 -0.08 12.62 -8.02
C HIS A 58 -0.99 11.95 -7.01
N MET A 59 -2.18 11.55 -7.44
CA MET A 59 -3.20 10.92 -6.59
C MET A 59 -3.45 9.48 -7.02
N LYS A 60 -3.77 8.64 -6.04
CA LYS A 60 -4.24 7.28 -6.19
C LYS A 60 -5.74 7.32 -6.49
N ASP A 61 -6.07 7.16 -7.76
CA ASP A 61 -7.44 6.92 -8.20
C ASP A 61 -7.72 5.42 -8.15
N LEU A 62 -8.48 4.99 -7.14
CA LEU A 62 -8.84 3.59 -6.96
C LEU A 62 -9.85 3.11 -8.01
N THR A 63 -10.58 4.01 -8.67
CA THR A 63 -11.54 3.62 -9.73
C THR A 63 -10.82 3.09 -10.97
N ALA A 64 -9.56 3.48 -11.18
CA ALA A 64 -8.71 3.00 -12.26
C ALA A 64 -8.26 1.53 -12.07
N LEU A 65 -8.43 0.95 -10.88
CA LEU A 65 -8.07 -0.45 -10.62
C LEU A 65 -9.00 -1.47 -11.30
N ASN A 66 -10.13 -1.01 -11.87
CA ASN A 66 -11.13 -1.88 -12.49
C ASN A 66 -11.56 -3.01 -11.55
N ARG A 67 -11.83 -2.66 -10.29
CA ARG A 67 -12.39 -3.51 -9.25
C ARG A 67 -13.62 -2.82 -8.65
N PRO A 68 -14.64 -3.57 -8.20
CA PRO A 68 -15.77 -2.95 -7.49
C PRO A 68 -15.29 -2.19 -6.25
N MET A 69 -15.71 -0.94 -6.09
CA MET A 69 -15.28 -0.10 -4.95
C MET A 69 -15.62 -0.71 -3.58
N ASN A 70 -16.68 -1.51 -3.47
CA ASN A 70 -17.02 -2.23 -2.24
C ASN A 70 -16.12 -3.46 -1.94
N ARG A 71 -15.10 -3.70 -2.77
CA ARG A 71 -14.10 -4.77 -2.62
C ARG A 71 -12.66 -4.23 -2.66
N ILE A 72 -12.49 -2.91 -2.47
CA ILE A 72 -11.19 -2.26 -2.41
C ILE A 72 -11.01 -1.68 -1.02
N VAL A 73 -9.89 -2.00 -0.38
CA VAL A 73 -9.37 -1.28 0.77
C VAL A 73 -8.03 -0.68 0.38
N CYS A 74 -7.81 0.59 0.71
CA CYS A 74 -6.56 1.29 0.49
C CYS A 74 -5.91 1.57 1.85
N ILE A 75 -4.60 1.34 1.95
CA ILE A 75 -3.82 1.65 3.14
C ILE A 75 -2.79 2.71 2.74
N ASP A 76 -2.89 3.87 3.36
CA ASP A 76 -1.99 5.01 3.14
C ASP A 76 -1.86 5.81 4.44
N ASP A 77 -0.73 6.48 4.63
CA ASP A 77 -0.51 7.33 5.80
C ASP A 77 -0.98 8.78 5.59
N ASP A 78 -1.09 9.20 4.33
CA ASP A 78 -1.52 10.53 3.92
C ASP A 78 -2.84 10.47 3.11
N PRO A 79 -3.97 10.92 3.68
CA PRO A 79 -5.26 10.89 3.01
C PRO A 79 -5.32 11.80 1.77
N THR A 80 -4.41 12.76 1.61
CA THR A 80 -4.37 13.63 0.43
C THR A 80 -3.91 12.90 -0.82
N ASN A 81 -3.29 11.73 -0.67
CA ASN A 81 -2.85 10.89 -1.79
C ASN A 81 -3.97 10.04 -2.39
N VAL A 82 -5.17 9.95 -1.77
CA VAL A 82 -6.21 8.98 -2.17
C VAL A 82 -7.52 9.69 -2.50
N MET A 83 -8.06 9.47 -3.70
CA MET A 83 -9.30 10.12 -4.12
C MET A 83 -10.53 9.55 -3.41
N GLN A 84 -10.63 8.21 -3.32
CA GLN A 84 -11.77 7.53 -2.69
C GLN A 84 -11.49 7.28 -1.21
N THR A 85 -11.51 8.35 -0.42
CA THR A 85 -11.19 8.33 1.03
C THR A 85 -12.13 7.45 1.86
N SER A 86 -13.33 7.12 1.36
CA SER A 86 -14.23 6.11 1.97
C SER A 86 -13.63 4.70 2.03
N ASN A 87 -12.64 4.41 1.17
CA ASN A 87 -11.95 3.14 1.10
C ASN A 87 -10.60 3.16 1.83
N LEU A 88 -10.22 4.29 2.42
CA LEU A 88 -8.93 4.48 3.06
C LEU A 88 -8.96 4.03 4.52
N ILE A 89 -8.11 3.08 4.86
CA ILE A 89 -7.68 2.83 6.22
C ILE A 89 -6.36 3.58 6.43
N ARG A 90 -6.42 4.68 7.19
CA ARG A 90 -5.22 5.47 7.46
C ARG A 90 -4.30 4.76 8.43
N ILE A 91 -3.05 4.54 8.03
CA ILE A 91 -2.02 3.97 8.91
C ILE A 91 -1.12 5.07 9.47
N LYS A 92 -0.55 4.84 10.66
CA LYS A 92 0.50 5.72 11.22
C LYS A 92 1.68 5.82 10.23
N PRO A 93 2.16 7.02 9.89
CA PRO A 93 3.38 7.19 9.11
C PRO A 93 4.56 6.43 9.72
N TYR A 94 5.47 5.93 8.87
CA TYR A 94 6.70 5.27 9.30
C TYR A 94 7.91 6.04 8.78
N ASP A 95 8.27 7.08 9.52
CA ASP A 95 9.29 8.08 9.17
C ASP A 95 10.68 7.78 9.76
N ASN A 96 10.75 6.88 10.75
CA ASN A 96 11.99 6.44 11.37
C ASN A 96 12.30 4.98 11.00
N PRO A 97 13.16 4.72 9.99
CA PRO A 97 13.55 3.36 9.60
C PRO A 97 14.30 2.57 10.69
N ARG A 98 14.66 3.19 11.82
CA ARG A 98 15.29 2.54 12.98
C ARG A 98 14.30 2.19 14.09
N ASP A 99 13.06 2.66 14.01
CA ASP A 99 12.02 2.23 14.93
C ASP A 99 11.73 0.74 14.70
N ARG A 100 12.01 -0.07 15.71
CA ARG A 100 11.77 -1.52 15.73
C ARG A 100 10.64 -1.91 16.67
N THR A 101 10.06 -0.94 17.37
CA THR A 101 8.93 -1.13 18.29
C THR A 101 7.59 -0.79 17.64
N ASP A 102 7.59 -0.21 16.43
CA ASP A 102 6.38 0.00 15.62
C ASP A 102 5.63 -1.33 15.38
N LYS A 103 4.37 -1.38 15.80
CA LYS A 103 3.46 -2.53 15.65
C LYS A 103 2.30 -2.29 14.71
N SER A 104 2.25 -1.15 14.00
CA SER A 104 1.02 -0.76 13.29
C SER A 104 0.58 -1.75 12.21
N LEU A 105 1.50 -2.48 11.57
CA LEU A 105 1.13 -3.56 10.63
C LEU A 105 0.58 -4.79 11.36
N GLU A 106 1.17 -5.16 12.50
CA GLU A 106 0.69 -6.26 13.33
C GLU A 106 -0.72 -5.96 13.87
N ASP A 107 -0.93 -4.76 14.40
CA ASP A 107 -2.21 -4.31 14.95
C ASP A 107 -3.31 -4.20 13.87
N LEU A 108 -2.94 -3.85 12.64
CA LEU A 108 -3.88 -3.72 11.53
C LEU A 108 -4.25 -5.08 10.89
N THR A 109 -3.38 -6.09 10.97
CA THR A 109 -3.57 -7.37 10.28
C THR A 109 -4.90 -8.07 10.65
N PRO A 110 -5.31 -8.19 11.93
CA PRO A 110 -6.55 -8.88 12.30
C PRO A 110 -7.80 -8.25 11.66
N LEU A 111 -7.88 -6.91 11.64
CA LEU A 111 -8.98 -6.20 11.01
C LEU A 111 -9.08 -6.54 9.52
N LEU A 112 -7.95 -6.53 8.81
CA LEU A 112 -7.93 -6.83 7.38
C LEU A 112 -8.28 -8.29 7.08
N VAL A 113 -7.99 -9.23 7.99
CA VAL A 113 -8.39 -10.64 7.81
C VAL A 113 -9.88 -10.84 8.05
N GLU A 114 -10.53 -9.96 8.79
CA GLU A 114 -11.96 -10.06 9.13
C GLU A 114 -12.90 -9.43 8.10
N ILE A 115 -12.46 -8.35 7.43
CA ILE A 115 -13.27 -7.60 6.43
C ILE A 115 -13.16 -8.16 5.01
#